data_AF-A0A061GPZ1-F1
#
_entry.id   AF-A0A061GPZ1-F1
#
_cell.length_a   1.000
_cell.length_b   1.000
_cell.length_c   1.000
_cell.angle_alpha   90.00
_cell.angle_beta   90.00
_cell.angle_gamma   90.00
#
_symmetry.space_group_name_H-M   'P 1'
#
loop_
_entity.id
_entity.type
_entity.pdbx_description
1 polymer ?
#
loop_
_entity_poly.entity_id
_entity_poly.type
_entity_poly.pdbx_seq_one_letter_code
_entity_poly.pdbx_strand_id
1 'polypeptide(L)'
;MAPKLIIYISSFGKHRISKLQIFLALDMKKACFLSMNQRTQRTRMYRLVLRKKVKFVKVSVHRNLCTLRRIVPGCEEADLETMFQRSIEHIIKLKSLVYVLRSLANSYGV
;
A
#
# COMPACT_ATOMS: atom_id res chain seq x y z
N MET A 1 25.22 49.01 5.19
CA MET A 1 24.64 50.34 5.39
C MET A 1 23.11 50.23 5.40
N ALA A 2 22.52 50.07 6.60
CA ALA A 2 21.15 50.48 6.88
C ALA A 2 21.15 52.02 7.01
N PRO A 3 20.07 52.79 6.71
CA PRO A 3 18.86 52.75 7.54
C PRO A 3 17.57 53.26 6.86
N LYS A 4 16.53 52.42 6.68
CA LYS A 4 15.15 52.91 6.49
C LYS A 4 14.12 51.99 7.15
N LEU A 5 14.38 51.60 8.39
CA LEU A 5 13.48 50.79 9.21
C LEU A 5 13.30 51.38 10.61
N ILE A 6 13.32 52.71 10.78
CA ILE A 6 13.09 53.34 12.08
C ILE A 6 12.35 54.68 11.94
N ILE A 7 11.31 54.79 11.11
CA ILE A 7 10.38 55.94 11.23
C ILE A 7 8.99 55.50 10.79
N TYR A 8 8.30 54.72 11.63
CA TYR A 8 6.83 54.75 11.73
C TYR A 8 6.38 54.17 13.09
N ILE A 9 7.19 54.40 14.13
CA ILE A 9 6.82 54.14 15.53
C ILE A 9 6.99 55.45 16.30
N SER A 10 6.26 56.47 15.87
CA SER A 10 6.09 57.68 16.65
C SER A 10 4.68 58.19 16.36
N SER A 11 3.83 58.15 17.39
CA SER A 11 2.46 58.69 17.40
C SER A 11 1.34 57.84 16.80
N PHE A 12 1.22 56.56 17.14
CA PHE A 12 -0.12 55.92 17.14
C PHE A 12 -0.24 54.93 18.31
N GLY A 13 -1.24 55.17 19.17
CA GLY A 13 -1.34 54.63 20.52
C GLY A 13 -1.25 53.10 20.67
N LYS A 14 -0.78 52.70 21.86
CA LYS A 14 -0.57 51.33 22.38
C LYS A 14 -1.73 50.32 22.18
N HIS A 15 -2.89 50.77 21.72
CA HIS A 15 -4.11 49.97 21.58
C HIS A 15 -4.34 49.32 20.18
N ARG A 16 -3.58 49.71 19.14
CA ARG A 16 -3.73 49.16 17.76
C ARG A 16 -2.64 48.19 17.32
N ILE A 17 -1.48 48.17 17.96
CA ILE A 17 -0.36 47.24 17.65
C ILE A 17 -0.74 45.80 17.99
N SER A 18 -1.50 45.61 19.08
CA SER A 18 -2.06 44.32 19.47
C SER A 18 -3.01 43.75 18.40
N LYS A 19 -3.84 44.58 17.76
CA LYS A 19 -4.77 44.12 16.71
C LYS A 19 -4.08 43.56 15.46
N LEU A 20 -3.00 44.21 15.00
CA LEU A 20 -2.24 43.73 13.83
C LEU A 20 -1.46 42.44 14.13
N GLN A 21 -0.87 42.33 15.33
CA GLN A 21 -0.21 41.10 15.74
C GLN A 21 -1.19 39.93 15.95
N ILE A 22 -2.38 40.21 16.51
CA ILE A 22 -3.45 39.23 16.64
C ILE A 22 -3.95 38.78 15.26
N PHE A 23 -4.10 39.70 14.29
CA PHE A 23 -4.54 39.36 12.94
C PHE A 23 -3.53 38.47 12.21
N LEU A 24 -2.23 38.80 12.25
CA LEU A 24 -1.17 37.97 11.67
C LEU A 24 -1.06 36.59 12.35
N ALA A 25 -1.22 36.53 13.68
CA ALA A 25 -1.22 35.28 14.43
C ALA A 25 -2.46 34.40 14.12
N LEU A 26 -3.62 35.01 13.90
CA LEU A 26 -4.84 34.31 13.48
C LEU A 26 -4.70 33.75 12.06
N ASP A 27 -4.10 34.51 11.14
CA ASP A 27 -3.92 34.09 9.75
C ASP A 27 -2.90 32.94 9.64
N MET A 28 -1.77 33.02 10.35
CA MET A 28 -0.81 31.91 10.44
C MET A 28 -1.41 30.66 11.08
N LYS A 29 -2.23 30.80 12.14
CA LYS A 29 -2.94 29.67 12.75
C LYS A 29 -3.93 29.02 11.78
N LYS A 30 -4.64 29.83 10.99
CA LYS A 30 -5.59 29.35 9.98
C LYS A 30 -4.88 28.62 8.84
N ALA A 31 -3.76 29.16 8.34
CA ALA A 31 -2.93 28.51 7.33
C ALA A 31 -2.33 27.18 7.84
N CYS A 32 -1.86 27.14 9.09
CA CYS A 32 -1.34 25.93 9.72
C CYS A 32 -2.44 24.87 9.91
N PHE A 33 -3.64 25.27 10.32
CA PHE A 33 -4.80 24.38 10.45
C PHE A 33 -5.23 23.78 9.11
N LEU A 34 -5.28 24.59 8.04
CA LEU A 34 -5.60 24.10 6.69
C LEU A 34 -4.52 23.13 6.16
N SER A 35 -3.24 23.41 6.41
CA SER A 35 -2.11 22.53 6.09
C SER A 35 -2.19 21.19 6.84
N MET A 36 -2.51 21.22 8.15
CA MET A 36 -2.72 20.01 8.95
C MET A 36 -3.92 19.19 8.47
N ASN A 37 -5.02 19.84 8.05
CA ASN A 37 -6.18 19.15 7.52
C ASN A 37 -5.86 18.44 6.20
N GLN A 38 -5.11 19.08 5.30
CA GLN A 38 -4.63 18.45 4.05
C GLN A 38 -3.69 17.28 4.31
N ARG A 39 -2.75 17.38 5.26
CA ARG A 39 -1.86 16.27 5.65
C ARG A 39 -2.64 15.10 6.24
N THR A 40 -3.64 15.39 7.08
CA THR A 40 -4.53 14.38 7.66
C THR A 40 -5.36 13.69 6.58
N GLN A 41 -5.90 14.43 5.62
CA GLN A 41 -6.64 13.87 4.49
C GLN A 41 -5.76 13.00 3.58
N ARG A 42 -4.55 13.45 3.23
CA ARG A 42 -3.59 12.63 2.45
C ARG A 42 -3.24 11.34 3.18
N THR A 43 -3.00 11.40 4.49
CA THR A 43 -2.70 10.21 5.31
C THR A 43 -3.89 9.25 5.36
N ARG A 44 -5.12 9.77 5.49
CA ARG A 44 -6.36 8.96 5.43
C ARG A 44 -6.52 8.29 4.07
N MET A 45 -6.31 9.01 2.97
CA MET A 45 -6.38 8.45 1.61
C MET A 45 -5.31 7.38 1.38
N TYR A 46 -4.08 7.61 1.82
CA TYR A 46 -3.01 6.60 1.75
C TYR A 46 -3.37 5.32 2.54
N ARG A 47 -3.89 5.48 3.77
CA ARG A 47 -4.37 4.34 4.57
C ARG A 47 -5.51 3.58 3.89
N LEU A 48 -6.44 4.28 3.22
CA LEU A 48 -7.52 3.65 2.47
C LEU A 48 -7.01 2.88 1.24
N VAL A 49 -6.05 3.45 0.50
CA VAL A 49 -5.39 2.78 -0.63
C VAL A 49 -4.65 1.52 -0.15
N LEU A 50 -3.92 1.61 0.96
CA LEU A 50 -3.24 0.45 1.54
C LEU A 50 -4.24 -0.65 1.95
N ARG A 51 -5.34 -0.27 2.62
CA ARG A 51 -6.43 -1.21 2.97
C ARG A 51 -7.07 -1.85 1.74
N LYS A 52 -7.28 -1.09 0.66
CA LYS A 52 -7.77 -1.63 -0.62
C LYS A 52 -6.77 -2.63 -1.22
N LYS A 53 -5.47 -2.28 -1.29
CA LYS A 53 -4.42 -3.18 -1.77
C LYS A 53 -4.38 -4.50 -0.99
N VAL A 54 -4.43 -4.45 0.34
CA VAL A 54 -4.47 -5.65 1.18
C VAL A 54 -5.72 -6.49 0.93
N LYS A 55 -6.89 -5.87 0.71
CA LYS A 55 -8.11 -6.59 0.32
C LYS A 55 -7.93 -7.30 -1.03
N PHE A 56 -7.33 -6.65 -2.02
CA PHE A 56 -7.04 -7.27 -3.33
C PHE A 56 -6.10 -8.47 -3.19
N VAL A 57 -5.04 -8.36 -2.38
CA VAL A 57 -4.12 -9.48 -2.11
C VAL A 57 -4.84 -10.66 -1.46
N LYS A 58 -5.74 -10.41 -0.50
CA LYS A 58 -6.52 -11.50 0.12
C LYS A 58 -7.43 -12.20 -0.91
N VAL A 59 -8.10 -11.43 -1.77
CA VAL A 59 -8.94 -11.99 -2.84
C VAL A 59 -8.11 -12.78 -3.85
N SER A 60 -6.94 -12.29 -4.23
CA SER A 60 -6.06 -13.01 -5.17
C SER A 60 -5.52 -14.29 -4.56
N VAL A 61 -5.09 -14.27 -3.29
CA VAL A 61 -4.62 -15.47 -2.58
C VAL A 61 -5.74 -16.51 -2.49
N HIS A 62 -6.95 -16.11 -2.11
CA HIS A 62 -8.10 -17.02 -2.03
C HIS A 62 -8.40 -17.67 -3.39
N ARG A 63 -8.45 -16.88 -4.47
CA ARG A 63 -8.65 -17.40 -5.83
C ARG A 63 -7.56 -18.39 -6.22
N ASN A 64 -6.29 -18.07 -5.95
CA ASN A 64 -5.16 -18.96 -6.26
C ASN A 64 -5.26 -20.29 -5.51
N LEU A 65 -5.65 -20.25 -4.23
CA LEU A 65 -5.86 -21.46 -3.43
C LEU A 65 -7.03 -22.31 -3.94
N CYS A 66 -8.14 -21.68 -4.33
CA CYS A 66 -9.26 -22.38 -4.96
C CYS A 66 -8.84 -23.05 -6.28
N THR A 67 -8.04 -22.37 -7.10
CA THR A 67 -7.50 -22.93 -8.33
C THR A 67 -6.56 -24.11 -8.05
N LEU A 68 -5.66 -23.98 -7.06
CA LEU A 68 -4.73 -25.03 -6.69
C LEU A 68 -5.47 -26.31 -6.24
N ARG A 69 -6.53 -26.16 -5.42
CA ARG A 69 -7.39 -27.30 -5.02
C ARG A 69 -8.03 -28.04 -6.19
N ARG A 70 -8.35 -27.34 -7.28
CA ARG A 70 -8.96 -27.96 -8.48
C ARG A 70 -7.95 -28.66 -9.37
N ILE A 71 -6.70 -28.18 -9.38
CA ILE A 71 -5.63 -28.74 -10.22
C ILE A 71 -5.03 -29.98 -9.55
N VAL A 72 -4.82 -29.93 -8.23
CA VAL A 72 -4.16 -31.01 -7.49
C VAL A 72 -5.22 -32.05 -7.09
N PRO A 73 -5.12 -33.30 -7.59
CA PRO A 73 -6.12 -34.32 -7.32
C PRO A 73 -6.19 -34.68 -5.84
N GLY A 74 -7.40 -34.82 -5.31
CA GLY A 74 -7.65 -35.19 -3.91
C GLY A 74 -7.47 -34.04 -2.91
N CYS A 75 -7.50 -32.79 -3.35
CA CYS A 75 -7.35 -31.60 -2.49
C CYS A 75 -8.66 -30.83 -2.28
N GLU A 76 -9.81 -31.40 -2.65
CA GLU A 76 -11.13 -30.75 -2.61
C GLU A 76 -11.48 -30.27 -1.19
N GLU A 77 -11.20 -31.11 -0.18
CA GLU A 77 -11.48 -30.86 1.24
C GLU A 77 -10.21 -30.76 2.10
N ALA A 78 -9.02 -30.82 1.48
CA ALA A 78 -7.75 -30.81 2.21
C ALA A 78 -7.49 -29.46 2.89
N ASP A 79 -6.89 -29.52 4.07
CA ASP A 79 -6.30 -28.35 4.74
C ASP A 79 -5.13 -27.79 3.91
N LEU A 80 -4.69 -26.57 4.26
CA LEU A 80 -3.66 -25.87 3.48
C LEU A 80 -2.33 -26.61 3.48
N GLU A 81 -1.92 -27.18 4.61
CA GLU A 81 -0.63 -27.85 4.73
C GLU A 81 -0.61 -29.12 3.89
N THR A 82 -1.64 -29.97 4.02
CA THR A 82 -1.80 -31.16 3.19
C THR A 82 -1.91 -30.81 1.71
N MET A 83 -2.59 -29.71 1.35
CA MET A 83 -2.70 -29.26 -0.04
C MET A 83 -1.32 -28.90 -0.63
N PHE A 84 -0.49 -28.16 0.10
CA PHE A 84 0.86 -27.84 -0.35
C PHE A 84 1.74 -29.08 -0.46
N GLN A 85 1.67 -29.98 0.52
CA GLN A 85 2.40 -31.25 0.49
C GLN A 85 2.02 -32.09 -0.73
N ARG A 86 0.71 -32.29 -0.97
CA ARG A 86 0.21 -33.00 -2.16
C ARG A 86 0.57 -32.29 -3.46
N SER A 87 0.62 -30.96 -3.46
CA SER A 87 1.05 -30.18 -4.63
C SER A 87 2.51 -30.49 -4.99
N ILE A 88 3.40 -30.54 -4.00
CA ILE A 88 4.81 -30.87 -4.18
C ILE A 88 4.96 -32.30 -4.73
N GLU A 89 4.27 -33.26 -4.12
CA GLU A 89 4.29 -34.65 -4.58
C GLU A 89 3.77 -34.79 -6.02
N HIS A 90 2.70 -34.07 -6.35
CA HIS A 90 2.13 -34.07 -7.70
C HIS A 90 3.11 -33.48 -8.72
N ILE A 91 3.81 -32.38 -8.39
CA ILE A 91 4.85 -31.79 -9.24
C ILE A 91 5.99 -32.79 -9.48
N ILE A 92 6.44 -33.50 -8.44
CA ILE A 92 7.51 -34.51 -8.58
C ILE A 92 7.07 -35.62 -9.54
N LYS A 93 5.84 -36.13 -9.38
CA LYS A 93 5.26 -37.15 -10.28
C LYS A 93 5.13 -36.66 -11.72
N LEU A 94 4.69 -35.42 -11.93
CA LEU A 94 4.62 -34.84 -13.27
C LEU A 94 6.01 -34.70 -13.90
N LYS A 95 7.01 -34.26 -13.14
CA LYS A 95 8.39 -34.16 -13.64
C LYS A 95 8.97 -35.51 -14.05
N SER A 96 8.71 -36.57 -13.28
CA SER A 96 9.16 -37.92 -13.67
C SER A 96 8.43 -38.44 -14.90
N LEU A 97 7.12 -38.21 -15.03
CA LEU A 97 6.36 -38.56 -16.24
C LEU A 97 6.88 -37.82 -17.47
N VAL A 98 7.12 -36.51 -17.37
CA VAL A 98 7.70 -35.71 -18.47
C VAL A 98 9.08 -36.24 -18.86
N TYR A 99 9.90 -36.64 -17.89
CA TYR A 99 11.21 -37.23 -18.16
C TYR A 99 11.09 -38.55 -18.94
N VAL A 100 10.20 -39.45 -18.51
CA VAL A 100 9.95 -40.73 -19.21
C VAL A 100 9.43 -40.47 -20.62
N LEU A 101 8.44 -39.59 -20.78
CA LEU A 101 7.90 -39.23 -22.10
C LEU A 101 8.96 -38.67 -23.03
N ARG A 102 9.84 -37.80 -22.52
CA ARG A 102 10.98 -37.28 -23.28
C ARG A 102 11.95 -38.38 -23.70
N SER A 103 12.26 -39.31 -22.79
CA SER A 103 13.13 -40.45 -23.10
C SER A 103 12.53 -41.34 -24.19
N LEU A 104 11.22 -41.56 -24.15
CA LEU A 104 10.51 -42.33 -25.17
C LEU A 104 10.54 -41.57 -26.51
N ALA A 105 10.18 -40.29 -26.53
CA ALA A 105 10.22 -39.46 -27.75
C ALA A 105 11.61 -39.51 -28.42
N ASN A 106 12.68 -39.36 -27.64
CA ASN A 106 14.06 -39.47 -28.12
C ASN A 106 14.37 -40.86 -28.70
N SER A 107 13.80 -41.93 -28.13
CA SER A 107 14.00 -43.31 -28.61
C SER A 107 13.24 -43.60 -29.90
N TYR A 108 12.06 -42.99 -30.07
CA TYR A 108 11.22 -43.14 -31.27
C TYR A 108 11.49 -42.08 -32.35
N GLY A 109 12.41 -41.13 -32.11
CA GLY A 109 12.79 -40.11 -33.07
C GLY A 109 11.72 -39.04 -33.35
N VAL A 110 10.83 -38.78 -32.38
CA VAL A 110 9.81 -37.72 -32.41
C VAL A 110 10.32 -36.44 -31.79
#